data_AF-A0A7C2NSG7-F1
#
_entry.id   AF-A0A7C2NSG7-F1
#
_cell.length_a   1.000
_cell.length_b   1.000
_cell.length_c   1.000
_cell.angle_alpha   90.00
_cell.angle_beta   90.00
_cell.angle_gamma   90.00
#
_symmetry.space_group_name_H-M   'P 1'
#
loop_
_entity.id
_entity.type
_entity.pdbx_description
1 polymer ?
#
loop_
_entity_poly.entity_id
_entity_poly.type
_entity_poly.pdbx_seq_one_letter_code
_entity_poly.pdbx_strand_id
1 'polypeptide(L)'
;MKYHVFFTAQYTEPCLQNGRFGATSVNSLVNVKKGDVAFLFDGLKWKLFGPLKIISDNQFYETDDIYGKNRRNVVNYPNRVAFDNKKIKSIELNKLFAYETDSRTENYLVNRTLLSVIIANKQ
;
A
#
# COMPACT_ATOMS: atom_id res chain seq x y z
N MET A 1 -13.58 5.62 -8.27
CA MET A 1 -12.15 5.22 -8.25
C MET A 1 -11.41 6.18 -7.33
N LYS A 2 -10.81 5.66 -6.25
CA LYS A 2 -9.97 6.41 -5.32
C LYS A 2 -8.54 5.88 -5.36
N TYR A 3 -7.61 6.71 -4.90
CA TYR A 3 -6.20 6.36 -4.73
C TYR A 3 -5.87 6.24 -3.24
N HIS A 4 -5.09 5.23 -2.88
CA HIS A 4 -4.70 4.94 -1.51
C HIS A 4 -3.18 4.77 -1.39
N VAL A 5 -2.63 5.09 -0.22
CA VAL A 5 -1.24 4.74 0.13
C VAL A 5 -1.27 3.82 1.33
N PHE A 6 -0.72 2.63 1.16
CA PHE A 6 -0.58 1.61 2.18
C PHE A 6 0.81 1.69 2.77
N PHE A 7 0.90 1.77 4.09
CA PHE A 7 2.17 1.91 4.80
C PHE A 7 2.58 0.57 5.41
N THR A 8 3.82 0.15 5.17
CA THR A 8 4.43 -1.02 5.81
C THR A 8 5.88 -0.75 6.17
N ALA A 9 6.40 -1.46 7.16
CA ALA A 9 7.81 -1.42 7.52
C ALA A 9 8.55 -2.71 7.12
N GLN A 10 7.91 -3.87 7.25
CA GLN A 10 8.58 -5.17 7.10
C GLN A 10 7.81 -6.20 6.28
N TYR A 11 6.57 -5.91 5.87
CA TYR A 11 5.69 -6.90 5.23
C TYR A 11 5.53 -6.69 3.72
N THR A 12 6.46 -5.99 3.09
CA THR A 12 6.42 -5.74 1.64
C THR A 12 6.35 -7.04 0.85
N GLU A 13 7.28 -7.98 1.11
CA GLU A 13 7.35 -9.23 0.34
C GLU A 13 6.08 -10.09 0.53
N PRO A 14 5.63 -10.39 1.77
CA PRO A 14 4.38 -11.12 1.96
C PRO A 14 3.15 -10.43 1.33
N CYS A 15 3.07 -9.09 1.38
CA CYS A 15 1.98 -8.36 0.75
C CYS A 15 1.93 -8.60 -0.77
N LEU A 16 3.06 -8.40 -1.45
CA LEU A 16 3.13 -8.47 -2.91
C LEU A 16 2.95 -9.90 -3.41
N GLN A 17 3.56 -10.89 -2.74
CA GLN A 17 3.44 -12.31 -3.12
C GLN A 17 2.01 -12.82 -3.01
N ASN A 18 1.30 -12.47 -1.92
CA ASN A 18 -0.05 -12.96 -1.67
C ASN A 18 -1.14 -12.07 -2.29
N GLY A 19 -0.80 -10.90 -2.82
CA GLY A 19 -1.79 -9.93 -3.30
C GLY A 19 -2.73 -9.48 -2.19
N ARG A 20 -2.19 -9.26 -0.98
CA ARG A 20 -2.94 -8.89 0.23
C ARG A 20 -2.30 -7.70 0.90
N PHE A 21 -3.12 -6.76 1.36
CA PHE A 21 -2.71 -5.77 2.34
C PHE A 21 -3.63 -5.87 3.55
N GLY A 22 -3.04 -6.01 4.73
CA GLY A 22 -3.75 -6.19 5.98
C GLY A 22 -3.63 -5.01 6.92
N ALA A 23 -4.66 -4.80 7.74
CA ALA A 23 -4.67 -3.86 8.85
C ALA A 23 -5.18 -4.52 10.14
N THR A 24 -4.75 -4.00 11.28
CA THR A 24 -5.17 -4.49 12.60
C THR A 24 -6.57 -4.01 12.94
N SER A 25 -6.89 -2.74 12.66
CA SER A 25 -8.20 -2.17 12.97
C SER A 25 -9.22 -2.52 11.90
N VAL A 26 -10.42 -2.86 12.36
CA VAL A 26 -11.57 -3.20 11.50
C VAL A 26 -11.96 -2.04 10.59
N ASN A 27 -11.67 -0.79 10.94
CA ASN A 27 -12.09 0.36 10.13
C ASN A 27 -10.98 0.93 9.24
N SER A 28 -9.76 0.39 9.27
CA SER A 28 -8.63 0.96 8.53
C SER A 28 -8.76 0.82 7.00
N LEU A 29 -9.49 -0.18 6.51
CA LEU A 29 -9.61 -0.48 5.08
C LEU A 29 -11.07 -0.39 4.60
N VAL A 30 -11.99 0.11 5.42
CA VAL A 30 -13.45 0.14 5.14
C VAL A 30 -13.80 0.95 3.87
N ASN A 31 -12.96 1.92 3.53
CA ASN A 31 -13.15 2.79 2.37
C ASN A 31 -12.44 2.32 1.10
N VAL A 32 -11.72 1.19 1.16
CA VAL A 32 -11.00 0.61 0.02
C VAL A 32 -11.92 -0.37 -0.70
N LYS A 33 -12.16 -0.14 -1.99
CA LYS A 33 -13.12 -0.93 -2.78
C LYS A 33 -12.54 -1.39 -4.11
N LYS A 34 -13.15 -2.41 -4.72
CA LYS A 34 -12.79 -2.92 -6.04
C LYS A 34 -12.73 -1.78 -7.07
N GLY A 35 -11.67 -1.78 -7.87
CA GLY A 35 -11.42 -0.75 -8.86
C GLY A 35 -10.67 0.48 -8.35
N ASP A 36 -10.46 0.61 -7.04
CA ASP A 36 -9.49 1.57 -6.50
C ASP A 36 -8.05 1.16 -6.84
N VAL A 37 -7.15 2.13 -6.72
CA VAL A 37 -5.71 1.94 -6.93
C VAL A 37 -4.98 2.25 -5.63
N ALA A 38 -4.06 1.39 -5.23
CA ALA A 38 -3.20 1.61 -4.08
C ALA A 38 -1.72 1.65 -4.48
N PHE A 39 -0.92 2.29 -3.64
CA PHE A 39 0.53 2.21 -3.66
C PHE A 39 1.02 1.74 -2.30
N LEU A 40 1.92 0.78 -2.27
CA LEU A 40 2.53 0.30 -1.05
C LEU A 40 3.85 1.06 -0.82
N PHE A 41 3.93 1.81 0.27
CA PHE A 41 5.15 2.44 0.74
C PHE A 41 5.81 1.58 1.81
N ASP A 42 7.05 1.19 1.56
CA ASP A 42 7.94 0.53 2.52
C ASP A 42 8.83 1.59 3.18
N GLY A 43 8.57 1.84 4.47
CA GLY A 43 9.27 2.86 5.25
C GLY A 43 10.72 2.50 5.59
N LEU A 44 11.08 1.21 5.64
CA LEU A 44 12.47 0.79 5.87
C LEU A 44 13.28 0.88 4.58
N LYS A 45 12.69 0.49 3.46
CA LYS A 45 13.35 0.52 2.14
C LYS A 45 13.28 1.89 1.46
N TRP A 46 12.47 2.82 1.99
CA TRP A 46 12.18 4.11 1.36
C TRP A 46 11.75 3.96 -0.11
N LYS A 47 10.84 3.01 -0.34
CA LYS A 47 10.44 2.58 -1.69
C LYS A 47 8.93 2.47 -1.82
N LEU A 48 8.42 2.89 -2.97
CA LEU A 48 7.03 2.73 -3.37
C LEU A 48 6.89 1.57 -4.35
N PHE A 49 5.81 0.81 -4.19
CA PHE A 49 5.42 -0.30 -5.05
C PHE A 49 3.99 -0.09 -5.55
N GLY A 50 3.78 -0.29 -6.84
CA GLY A 50 2.46 -0.14 -7.46
C GLY A 50 2.55 0.17 -8.95
N PRO A 51 1.44 0.58 -9.57
CA PRO A 51 0.10 0.64 -8.98
C PRO A 51 -0.44 -0.75 -8.63
N LEU A 52 -1.15 -0.86 -7.50
CA LEU A 52 -1.83 -2.07 -7.04
C LEU A 52 -3.33 -1.91 -7.29
N LYS A 53 -3.90 -2.71 -8.20
CA LYS A 53 -5.33 -2.62 -8.52
C LYS A 53 -6.15 -3.43 -7.52
N ILE A 54 -7.05 -2.80 -6.77
CA ILE A 54 -7.90 -3.49 -5.80
C ILE A 54 -8.93 -4.36 -6.53
N ILE A 55 -9.02 -5.63 -6.14
CA ILE A 55 -9.92 -6.63 -6.75
C ILE A 55 -11.02 -7.11 -5.80
N SER A 56 -10.87 -6.93 -4.49
CA SER A 56 -11.90 -7.24 -3.50
C SER A 56 -12.96 -6.15 -3.43
N ASP A 57 -14.24 -6.52 -3.37
CA ASP A 57 -15.35 -5.57 -3.29
C ASP A 57 -15.33 -4.74 -1.99
N ASN A 58 -15.00 -5.38 -0.88
CA ASN A 58 -14.85 -4.76 0.44
C ASN A 58 -13.65 -5.37 1.17
N GLN A 59 -13.29 -4.78 2.31
CA GLN A 59 -12.43 -5.46 3.28
C GLN A 59 -13.07 -6.78 3.76
N PHE A 60 -12.25 -7.76 4.07
CA PHE A 60 -12.67 -9.06 4.59
C PHE A 60 -11.73 -9.55 5.69
N TYR A 61 -12.21 -10.49 6.49
CA TYR A 61 -11.42 -11.10 7.55
C TYR A 61 -10.80 -12.41 7.03
N GLU A 62 -9.50 -12.58 7.21
CA GLU A 62 -8.74 -13.77 6.76
C GLU A 62 -7.77 -14.22 7.87
N THR A 63 -7.71 -15.53 8.10
CA THR A 63 -6.90 -16.14 9.17
C THR A 63 -5.64 -16.83 8.65
N ASP A 64 -5.32 -16.66 7.37
CA ASP A 64 -4.10 -17.23 6.81
C ASP A 64 -2.85 -16.52 7.35
N ASP A 65 -1.82 -17.28 7.68
CA ASP A 65 -0.60 -16.77 8.31
C ASP A 65 0.36 -16.13 7.29
N ILE A 66 -0.06 -14.97 6.75
CA ILE A 66 0.73 -14.19 5.78
C ILE A 66 1.76 -13.30 6.47
N TYR A 67 1.42 -12.75 7.64
CA TYR A 67 2.21 -11.72 8.34
C TYR A 67 2.72 -12.20 9.70
N GLY A 68 2.77 -13.51 9.92
CA GLY A 68 3.07 -14.08 11.22
C GLY A 68 1.88 -13.99 12.19
N LYS A 69 2.09 -14.60 13.35
CA LYS A 69 1.18 -14.55 14.49
C LYS A 69 1.81 -13.79 15.65
N ASN A 70 0.97 -13.21 16.50
CA ASN A 70 1.41 -12.59 17.74
C ASN A 70 1.68 -13.64 18.83
N ARG A 71 2.13 -13.20 20.01
CA ARG A 71 2.44 -14.08 21.17
C ARG A 71 1.27 -14.93 21.67
N ARG A 72 0.03 -14.56 21.30
CA ARG A 72 -1.20 -15.30 21.64
C ARG A 72 -1.65 -16.24 20.52
N ASN A 73 -0.78 -16.51 19.54
CA ASN A 73 -1.07 -17.32 18.35
C ASN A 73 -2.22 -16.76 17.48
N VAL A 74 -2.48 -15.45 17.56
CA VAL A 74 -3.47 -14.76 16.73
C VAL A 74 -2.76 -14.14 15.52
N VAL A 75 -3.33 -14.33 14.34
CA VAL A 75 -2.78 -13.86 13.06
C VAL A 75 -2.70 -12.34 13.03
N ASN A 76 -1.55 -11.83 12.57
CA ASN A 76 -1.36 -10.40 12.42
C ASN A 76 -2.13 -9.88 11.19
N TYR A 77 -2.71 -8.68 11.33
CA TYR A 77 -3.42 -7.96 10.26
C TYR A 77 -4.49 -8.80 9.53
N PRO A 78 -5.51 -9.30 10.25
CA PRO A 78 -6.51 -10.19 9.68
C PRO A 78 -7.57 -9.48 8.83
N ASN A 79 -7.74 -8.16 8.97
CA ASN A 79 -8.64 -7.38 8.11
C ASN A 79 -7.88 -6.99 6.85
N ARG A 80 -8.28 -7.52 5.70
CA ARG A 80 -7.51 -7.45 4.45
C ARG A 80 -8.32 -6.91 3.29
N VAL A 81 -7.59 -6.43 2.29
CA VAL A 81 -8.06 -6.20 0.93
C VAL A 81 -7.18 -6.99 -0.04
N ALA A 82 -7.77 -7.40 -1.16
CA ALA A 82 -7.06 -8.11 -2.21
C ALA A 82 -6.73 -7.17 -3.37
N PHE A 83 -5.53 -7.34 -3.95
CA PHE A 83 -5.10 -6.60 -5.13
C PHE A 83 -4.43 -7.50 -6.17
N ASP A 84 -4.46 -7.06 -7.43
CA ASP A 84 -3.73 -7.70 -8.53
C ASP A 84 -2.23 -7.39 -8.44
N ASN A 85 -1.40 -8.43 -8.38
CA ASN A 85 0.04 -8.35 -8.26
C ASN A 85 0.80 -8.59 -9.59
N LYS A 86 0.10 -8.76 -10.72
CA LYS A 86 0.74 -9.10 -12.00
C LYS A 86 1.60 -7.99 -12.61
N LYS A 87 1.31 -6.71 -12.31
CA LYS A 87 1.95 -5.54 -12.94
C LYS A 87 2.51 -4.54 -11.92
N ILE A 88 3.20 -5.03 -10.91
CA ILE A 88 3.81 -4.18 -9.88
C ILE A 88 5.11 -3.58 -10.40
N LYS A 89 5.24 -2.26 -10.35
CA LYS A 89 6.51 -1.55 -10.50
C LYS A 89 6.98 -1.06 -9.14
N SER A 90 8.24 -0.68 -9.06
CA SER A 90 8.78 -0.06 -7.85
C SER A 90 9.64 1.15 -8.18
N ILE A 91 9.63 2.13 -7.30
CA ILE A 91 10.40 3.36 -7.42
C ILE A 91 10.94 3.76 -6.05
N GLU A 92 12.21 4.13 -5.98
CA GLU A 92 12.82 4.69 -4.77
C GLU A 92 12.31 6.12 -4.56
N LEU A 93 12.06 6.51 -3.31
CA LEU A 93 11.41 7.79 -3.03
C LEU A 93 12.25 9.00 -3.48
N ASN A 94 13.58 8.90 -3.39
CA ASN A 94 14.53 9.90 -3.90
C ASN A 94 14.33 10.20 -5.40
N LYS A 95 14.03 9.18 -6.21
CA LYS A 95 13.73 9.34 -7.64
C LYS A 95 12.37 10.00 -7.84
N LEU A 96 11.40 9.74 -6.96
CA LEU A 96 10.09 10.40 -7.03
C LEU A 96 10.21 11.92 -6.81
N PHE A 97 11.01 12.37 -5.84
CA PHE A 97 11.30 13.79 -5.65
C PHE A 97 11.94 14.43 -6.89
N ALA A 98 12.83 13.70 -7.58
CA ALA A 98 13.45 14.21 -8.82
C ALA A 98 12.43 14.43 -9.95
N TYR A 99 11.37 13.61 -10.03
CA TYR A 99 10.29 13.80 -11.00
C TYR A 99 9.38 15.01 -10.71
N GLU A 100 9.52 15.65 -9.54
CA GLU A 100 8.83 16.92 -9.25
C GLU A 100 9.59 18.16 -9.72
N THR A 101 10.82 18.01 -10.19
CA THR A 101 11.66 19.18 -10.51
C THR A 101 11.14 20.01 -11.68
N ASP A 102 10.27 19.46 -12.54
CA ASP A 102 9.58 20.20 -13.59
C ASP A 102 8.06 20.13 -13.44
N SER A 103 7.46 21.27 -13.09
CA SER A 103 6.01 21.44 -12.92
C SER A 103 5.19 21.29 -14.20
N ARG A 104 5.85 21.22 -15.37
CA ARG A 104 5.21 21.01 -16.67
C ARG A 104 5.02 19.53 -17.01
N THR A 105 5.54 18.62 -16.21
CA THR A 105 5.35 17.18 -16.42
C THR A 105 3.94 16.75 -15.99
N GLU A 106 3.29 15.90 -16.80
CA GLU A 106 1.91 15.44 -16.54
C GLU A 106 1.73 14.77 -15.17
N ASN A 107 2.81 14.21 -14.61
CA ASN A 107 2.78 13.48 -13.35
C ASN A 107 3.07 14.34 -12.11
N TYR A 108 3.36 15.64 -12.27
CA TYR A 108 3.78 16.53 -11.19
C TYR A 108 2.80 16.57 -10.01
N LEU A 109 1.51 16.84 -10.27
CA LEU A 109 0.49 16.96 -9.21
C LEU A 109 0.24 15.64 -8.47
N VAL A 110 0.28 14.52 -9.19
CA VAL A 110 0.07 13.18 -8.62
C VAL A 110 1.24 12.81 -7.71
N ASN A 111 2.48 13.05 -8.17
CA ASN A 111 3.68 12.84 -7.38
C ASN A 111 3.64 13.70 -6.11
N ARG A 112 3.21 14.96 -6.20
CA ARG A 112 3.16 15.88 -5.06
C ARG A 112 2.13 15.51 -4.03
N THR A 113 0.99 15.03 -4.49
CA THR A 113 -0.05 14.51 -3.60
C THR A 113 0.41 13.22 -2.91
N LEU A 114 1.09 12.33 -3.64
CA LEU A 114 1.61 11.09 -3.07
C LEU A 114 2.71 11.37 -2.02
N LEU A 115 3.64 12.27 -2.34
CA LEU A 115 4.74 12.67 -1.46
C LEU A 115 4.24 13.38 -0.21
N SER A 116 3.27 14.30 -0.34
CA SER A 116 2.70 14.99 0.82
C SER A 116 2.01 14.01 1.77
N VAL A 117 1.28 13.01 1.24
CA VAL A 117 0.66 11.95 2.05
C VAL A 117 1.72 11.12 2.77
N ILE A 118 2.82 10.77 2.10
CA ILE A 118 3.91 10.00 2.73
C ILE A 118 4.59 10.82 3.84
N ILE A 119 4.90 12.09 3.59
CA ILE A 119 5.55 12.97 4.56
C ILE A 119 4.66 13.19 5.79
N ALA A 120 3.37 13.46 5.59
CA ALA A 120 2.41 13.72 6.67
C ALA A 120 2.16 12.49 7.56
N ASN A 121 2.40 11.27 7.05
CA ASN A 121 2.18 10.02 7.77
C ASN A 121 3.50 9.31 8.14
N LYS A 122 4.63 10.01 8.07
CA LYS A 122 5.93 9.51 8.55
C LYS A 122 5.88 9.46 10.08
N GLN A 123 5.83 8.25 10.64
CA GLN A 123 5.94 8.00 12.09
C GLN A 123 7.38 8.14 12.56
#